data_AF-A0A5C5V8D1-F1
#
_entry.id   AF-A0A5C5V8D1-F1
#
_cell.length_a   1.000
_cell.length_b   1.000
_cell.length_c   1.000
_cell.angle_alpha   90.00
_cell.angle_beta   90.00
_cell.angle_gamma   90.00
#
_symmetry.space_group_name_H-M   'P 1'
#
loop_
_entity.id
_entity.type
_entity.pdbx_description
1 polymer ?
#
loop_
_entity_poly.entity_id
_entity_poly.type
_entity_poly.pdbx_seq_one_letter_code
_entity_poly.pdbx_strand_id
1 'polypeptide(L)'
;MYQAIGIGDGVLYQDAALIDENLQAMREPISLFRCPSDIGLIRVDNGGNAQRGARDANDKWVTTTISNYVGSNSSGAMGYKWGSPEPRGSGSDANINYAERANGMFFGNSGVKFRDVTDGLSSTILLGERCWQMNGITGIVDCRAATVHVIARNGNSLLSGNRGHGQSYSMFLGKFAINQPGVIFSGSPNACVMGLASLHVGGVQVAMGDGRVRFLSENIDHRVDLVNGTEPVDSTYERLIGIKDGQVTGNF
;
A
#
# COMPACT_ATOMS: atom_id res chain seq x y z
N MET A 1 6.97 -1.97 -22.15
CA MET A 1 7.65 -1.60 -20.89
C MET A 1 8.14 -2.84 -20.15
N TYR A 2 7.27 -3.68 -19.55
CA TYR A 2 7.71 -4.83 -18.73
C TYR A 2 8.68 -5.81 -19.43
N GLN A 3 8.43 -6.15 -20.70
CA GLN A 3 9.37 -6.94 -21.51
C GLN A 3 10.72 -6.23 -21.74
N ALA A 4 10.70 -4.91 -21.90
CA ALA A 4 11.92 -4.13 -22.13
C ALA A 4 12.80 -4.07 -20.87
N ILE A 5 12.20 -4.13 -19.68
CA ILE A 5 12.92 -4.15 -18.40
C ILE A 5 13.19 -5.57 -17.87
N GLY A 6 12.87 -6.63 -18.64
CA GLY A 6 13.15 -8.03 -18.28
C GLY A 6 12.39 -8.57 -17.08
N ILE A 7 11.36 -7.86 -16.60
CA ILE A 7 10.61 -8.26 -15.41
C ILE A 7 9.73 -9.46 -15.75
N GLY A 8 9.91 -10.55 -15.02
CA GLY A 8 9.25 -11.84 -15.27
C GLY A 8 10.20 -12.94 -15.77
N ASP A 9 11.37 -12.56 -16.31
CA ASP A 9 12.41 -13.49 -16.80
C ASP A 9 13.52 -13.72 -15.76
N GLY A 10 13.17 -13.60 -14.47
CA GLY A 10 14.10 -13.74 -13.34
C GLY A 10 14.85 -12.47 -12.93
N VAL A 11 14.65 -11.34 -13.62
CA VAL A 11 15.21 -10.04 -13.22
C VAL A 11 14.33 -9.39 -12.16
N LEU A 12 14.94 -8.96 -11.05
CA LEU A 12 14.26 -8.19 -10.01
C LEU A 12 14.21 -6.71 -10.37
N TYR A 13 13.20 -5.98 -9.91
CA TYR A 13 13.09 -4.53 -10.15
C TYR A 13 14.33 -3.74 -9.68
N GLN A 14 14.97 -4.16 -8.59
CA GLN A 14 16.20 -3.53 -8.07
C GLN A 14 17.39 -3.65 -9.04
N ASP A 15 17.51 -4.80 -9.70
CA ASP A 15 18.60 -5.09 -10.63
C ASP A 15 18.34 -4.39 -11.96
N ALA A 16 17.09 -4.43 -12.42
CA ALA A 16 16.68 -3.69 -13.61
C ALA A 16 16.91 -2.17 -13.46
N ALA A 17 16.77 -1.61 -12.25
CA ALA A 17 17.01 -0.20 -11.98
C ALA A 17 18.49 0.24 -12.04
N LEU A 18 19.44 -0.70 -12.11
CA LEU A 18 20.87 -0.38 -12.34
C LEU A 18 21.20 -0.01 -13.79
N ILE A 19 20.30 -0.35 -14.72
CA ILE A 19 20.48 -0.12 -16.15
C ILE A 19 19.74 1.17 -16.52
N ASP A 20 20.44 2.16 -17.06
CA ASP A 20 19.90 3.51 -17.31
C ASP A 20 18.68 3.49 -18.23
N GLU A 21 18.69 2.67 -19.29
CA GLU A 21 17.58 2.52 -20.22
C GLU A 21 16.34 1.94 -19.53
N ASN A 22 16.53 0.96 -18.64
CA ASN A 22 15.45 0.37 -17.86
C ASN A 22 14.88 1.37 -16.86
N LEU A 23 15.76 2.11 -16.17
CA LEU A 23 15.35 3.14 -15.23
C LEU A 23 14.61 4.28 -15.93
N GLN A 24 15.00 4.63 -17.16
CA GLN A 24 14.26 5.56 -18.00
C GLN A 24 12.85 5.02 -18.30
N ALA A 25 12.73 3.75 -18.71
CA ALA A 25 11.43 3.13 -18.95
C ALA A 25 10.55 3.10 -17.67
N MET A 26 11.14 2.82 -16.50
CA MET A 26 10.43 2.84 -15.21
C MET A 26 9.96 4.24 -14.77
N ARG A 27 10.48 5.31 -15.37
CA ARG A 27 10.08 6.70 -15.11
C ARG A 27 8.93 7.17 -16.01
N GLU A 28 8.60 6.40 -17.04
CA GLU A 28 7.55 6.81 -17.98
C GLU A 28 6.16 6.80 -17.33
N PRO A 29 5.42 7.92 -17.38
CA PRO A 29 4.06 8.02 -16.86
C PRO A 29 3.14 6.99 -17.51
N ILE A 30 2.38 6.28 -16.68
CA ILE A 30 1.31 5.40 -17.14
C ILE A 30 0.00 6.10 -16.81
N SER A 31 -0.62 6.73 -17.80
CA SER A 31 -1.83 7.55 -17.61
C SER A 31 -2.97 6.76 -16.96
N LEU A 32 -3.10 5.46 -17.24
CA LEU A 32 -4.08 4.57 -16.61
C LEU A 32 -3.94 4.49 -15.09
N PHE A 33 -2.74 4.70 -14.54
CA PHE A 33 -2.50 4.68 -13.10
C PHE A 33 -2.69 6.04 -12.44
N ARG A 34 -3.13 7.06 -13.18
CA ARG A 34 -3.42 8.38 -12.62
C ARG A 34 -4.93 8.56 -12.45
N CYS A 35 -5.33 9.10 -11.31
CA CYS A 35 -6.70 9.54 -11.12
C CYS A 35 -6.85 10.93 -11.77
N PRO A 36 -7.83 11.15 -12.68
CA PRO A 36 -8.01 12.43 -13.34
C PRO A 36 -8.29 13.62 -12.42
N SER A 37 -8.79 13.36 -11.20
CA SER A 37 -9.06 14.39 -10.20
C SER A 37 -7.81 14.83 -9.42
N ASP A 38 -6.73 14.04 -9.48
CA ASP A 38 -5.51 14.33 -8.74
C ASP A 38 -4.55 15.23 -9.53
N ILE A 39 -4.34 16.43 -9.00
CA ILE A 39 -3.46 17.47 -9.55
C ILE A 39 -1.98 17.30 -9.13
N GLY A 40 -1.66 16.24 -8.39
CA GLY A 40 -0.31 15.95 -7.93
C GLY A 40 0.70 15.74 -9.06
N LEU A 41 1.97 15.98 -8.75
CA LEU A 41 3.07 15.88 -9.70
C LEU A 41 3.06 14.53 -10.44
N ILE A 42 3.26 14.56 -11.76
CA ILE A 42 3.28 13.37 -12.63
C ILE A 42 4.53 12.50 -12.36
N ARG A 43 5.58 13.08 -11.78
CA ARG A 43 6.82 12.44 -11.34
C ARG A 43 7.31 13.10 -10.06
N VAL A 44 8.02 12.34 -9.21
CA VAL A 44 8.67 12.90 -8.02
C VAL A 44 10.16 12.67 -8.14
N ASP A 45 10.91 13.75 -8.19
CA ASP A 45 12.35 13.66 -8.01
C ASP A 45 12.61 13.14 -6.60
N ASN A 46 13.21 11.95 -6.48
CA ASN A 46 13.56 11.31 -5.22
C ASN A 46 14.79 12.00 -4.57
N GLY A 47 14.91 13.32 -4.73
CA GLY A 47 15.90 14.16 -4.05
C GLY A 47 15.39 14.58 -2.66
N GLY A 48 16.23 14.43 -1.63
CA GLY A 48 15.91 14.86 -0.26
C GLY A 48 14.96 13.93 0.51
N ASN A 49 14.08 14.49 1.36
CA ASN A 49 13.17 13.76 2.26
C ASN A 49 11.92 13.16 1.57
N ALA A 50 11.82 13.25 0.25
CA ALA A 50 10.69 12.75 -0.56
C ALA A 50 10.80 11.26 -0.94
N GLN A 51 11.67 10.51 -0.27
CA GLN A 51 12.07 9.13 -0.59
C GLN A 51 10.87 8.18 -0.68
N ARG A 52 10.42 7.88 -1.90
CA ARG A 52 9.39 6.87 -2.17
C ARG A 52 10.04 5.52 -2.39
N GLY A 53 9.38 4.43 -1.98
CA GLY A 53 9.89 3.06 -1.79
C GLY A 53 10.57 2.31 -2.96
N ALA A 54 11.27 2.98 -3.87
CA ALA A 54 12.05 2.40 -4.95
C ALA A 54 13.56 2.68 -4.77
N ARG A 55 14.36 1.62 -4.69
CA ARG A 55 15.82 1.66 -4.62
C ARG A 55 16.43 0.71 -5.65
N ASP A 56 17.59 1.02 -6.20
CA ASP A 56 18.32 0.04 -7.02
C ASP A 56 19.02 -1.02 -6.16
N ALA A 57 19.69 -1.98 -6.80
CA ALA A 57 20.43 -3.03 -6.11
C ALA A 57 21.63 -2.51 -5.29
N ASN A 58 22.08 -1.27 -5.51
CA ASN A 58 23.12 -0.62 -4.69
C ASN A 58 22.54 0.18 -3.51
N ASP A 59 21.24 -0.01 -3.20
CA ASP A 59 20.50 0.69 -2.15
C ASP A 59 20.37 2.21 -2.38
N LYS A 60 20.55 2.67 -3.62
CA LYS A 60 20.36 4.07 -3.99
C LYS A 60 18.91 4.32 -4.33
N TRP A 61 18.34 5.41 -3.81
CA TRP A 61 16.99 5.84 -4.17
C TRP A 61 16.90 6.15 -5.67
N VAL A 62 15.86 5.61 -6.31
CA VAL A 62 15.59 5.83 -7.73
C VAL A 62 14.17 6.33 -7.92
N THR A 63 13.99 7.35 -8.75
CA THR A 63 12.65 7.81 -9.15
C THR A 63 12.05 6.84 -10.15
N THR A 64 10.81 6.43 -9.88
CA THR A 64 9.97 5.64 -10.77
C THR A 64 8.61 6.31 -10.92
N THR A 65 7.84 5.88 -11.91
CA THR A 65 6.49 6.36 -12.17
C THR A 65 5.52 6.02 -11.03
N ILE A 66 4.49 6.84 -10.87
CA ILE A 66 3.57 6.79 -9.72
C ILE A 66 2.16 6.34 -10.12
N SER A 67 1.38 5.91 -9.13
CA SER A 67 0.00 5.45 -9.23
C SER A 67 -0.88 6.16 -8.20
N ASN A 68 -2.13 6.43 -8.53
CA ASN A 68 -3.16 6.81 -7.55
C ASN A 68 -3.94 5.60 -7.05
N TYR A 69 -3.59 4.39 -7.47
CA TYR A 69 -4.26 3.16 -7.09
C TYR A 69 -3.29 2.28 -6.30
N VAL A 70 -3.75 1.86 -5.11
CA VAL A 70 -2.98 1.09 -4.13
C VAL A 70 -3.65 -0.25 -3.87
N GLY A 71 -2.84 -1.30 -3.71
CA GLY A 71 -3.32 -2.65 -3.42
C GLY A 71 -3.79 -2.84 -1.97
N SER A 72 -4.80 -3.68 -1.77
CA SER A 72 -5.29 -4.07 -0.45
C SER A 72 -4.34 -5.03 0.27
N ASN A 73 -3.73 -4.61 1.39
CA ASN A 73 -2.73 -5.42 2.11
C ASN A 73 -3.26 -6.14 3.36
N SER A 74 -3.81 -5.38 4.30
CA SER A 74 -4.33 -5.93 5.54
C SER A 74 -5.40 -5.01 6.11
N SER A 75 -6.40 -5.57 6.77
CA SER A 75 -7.39 -4.80 7.52
C SER A 75 -6.76 -4.10 8.73
N GLY A 76 -5.64 -4.62 9.26
CA GLY A 76 -4.91 -4.07 10.40
C GLY A 76 -3.54 -3.53 10.01
N ALA A 77 -2.51 -3.90 10.76
CA ALA A 77 -1.13 -3.53 10.46
C ALA A 77 -0.58 -4.19 9.18
N MET A 78 0.39 -3.53 8.55
CA MET A 78 1.07 -4.04 7.35
C MET A 78 1.59 -5.46 7.55
N GLY A 79 1.23 -6.36 6.62
CA GLY A 79 1.69 -7.74 6.59
C GLY A 79 2.57 -8.03 5.37
N TYR A 80 3.49 -8.98 5.52
CA TYR A 80 4.43 -9.40 4.47
C TYR A 80 4.95 -10.81 4.72
N LYS A 81 5.16 -11.58 3.64
CA LYS A 81 5.70 -12.95 3.72
C LYS A 81 7.22 -12.93 3.54
N TRP A 82 7.99 -12.84 4.62
CA TRP A 82 9.45 -13.01 4.55
C TRP A 82 9.87 -14.35 5.16
N GLY A 83 10.77 -15.08 4.49
CA GLY A 83 11.23 -16.41 4.90
C GLY A 83 12.14 -16.44 6.14
N SER A 84 12.18 -15.37 6.94
CA SER A 84 12.95 -15.30 8.18
C SER A 84 12.22 -14.39 9.17
N PRO A 85 12.11 -14.76 10.47
CA PRO A 85 11.66 -13.84 11.51
C PRO A 85 12.55 -12.58 11.48
N GLU A 86 11.96 -11.40 11.65
CA GLU A 86 12.75 -10.17 11.76
C GLU A 86 13.67 -10.22 12.99
N PRO A 87 14.96 -9.80 12.87
CA PRO A 87 15.75 -9.40 14.02
C PRO A 87 15.19 -8.09 14.59
N ARG A 88 14.23 -8.25 15.52
CA ARG A 88 13.81 -7.37 16.61
C ARG A 88 14.30 -5.92 16.56
N GLY A 89 13.44 -5.00 16.14
CA GLY A 89 13.38 -3.67 16.77
C GLY A 89 12.73 -3.82 18.14
N SER A 90 13.32 -3.24 19.19
CA SER A 90 12.81 -3.35 20.57
C SER A 90 11.41 -2.71 20.71
N GLY A 91 10.38 -3.54 20.91
CA GLY A 91 9.01 -3.11 21.17
C GLY A 91 8.08 -4.32 21.38
N SER A 92 6.89 -4.09 21.94
CA SER A 92 5.89 -5.08 22.34
C SER A 92 5.33 -6.00 21.23
N ASP A 93 5.84 -5.90 20.00
CA ASP A 93 5.45 -6.67 18.81
C ASP A 93 6.14 -8.06 18.70
N ALA A 94 6.76 -8.54 19.78
CA ALA A 94 7.67 -9.70 19.77
C ALA A 94 7.03 -11.09 19.49
N ASN A 95 5.71 -11.18 19.31
CA ASN A 95 5.00 -12.46 19.20
C ASN A 95 4.16 -12.62 17.91
N ILE A 96 4.33 -11.74 16.91
CA ILE A 96 3.34 -11.66 15.83
C ILE A 96 4.02 -11.93 14.50
N ASN A 97 3.68 -13.07 13.90
CA ASN A 97 4.11 -13.42 12.55
C ASN A 97 3.49 -12.41 11.57
N TYR A 98 4.30 -11.46 11.07
CA TYR A 98 3.85 -10.49 10.06
C TYR A 98 3.33 -11.14 8.77
N ALA A 99 3.75 -12.39 8.49
CA ALA A 99 3.22 -13.21 7.41
C ALA A 99 1.77 -13.68 7.66
N GLU A 100 1.35 -13.81 8.92
CA GLU A 100 -0.02 -14.17 9.33
C GLU A 100 -0.91 -12.93 9.50
N ARG A 101 -0.32 -11.72 9.58
CA ARG A 101 -1.06 -10.44 9.63
C ARG A 101 -1.65 -9.99 8.29
N ALA A 102 -1.05 -10.40 7.17
CA ALA A 102 -1.58 -10.04 5.86
C ALA A 102 -2.84 -10.86 5.56
N ASN A 103 -4.00 -10.19 5.56
CA ASN A 103 -5.29 -10.80 5.23
C ASN A 103 -5.94 -10.20 3.98
N GLY A 104 -5.30 -9.26 3.29
CA GLY A 104 -5.74 -8.70 2.00
C GLY A 104 -5.22 -9.44 0.78
N MET A 105 -5.53 -8.90 -0.40
CA MET A 105 -5.20 -9.53 -1.69
C MET A 105 -3.73 -9.35 -2.12
N PHE A 106 -3.02 -8.34 -1.58
CA PHE A 106 -1.65 -7.99 -1.98
C PHE A 106 -0.71 -7.84 -0.79
N PHE A 107 0.35 -8.64 -0.76
CA PHE A 107 1.45 -8.46 0.20
C PHE A 107 2.76 -9.01 -0.36
N GLY A 108 3.90 -8.56 0.18
CA GLY A 108 5.22 -8.93 -0.32
C GLY A 108 5.45 -10.43 -0.33
N ASN A 109 6.02 -10.95 -1.42
CA ASN A 109 6.27 -12.37 -1.70
C ASN A 109 5.03 -13.28 -1.55
N SER A 110 3.85 -12.74 -1.83
CA SER A 110 2.60 -13.50 -1.85
C SER A 110 2.18 -13.87 -3.28
N GLY A 111 1.28 -14.83 -3.38
CA GLY A 111 0.69 -15.28 -4.64
C GLY A 111 -0.77 -15.67 -4.42
N VAL A 112 -1.56 -14.74 -3.87
CA VAL A 112 -2.99 -14.94 -3.60
C VAL A 112 -3.71 -15.24 -4.91
N LYS A 113 -4.48 -16.33 -4.95
CA LYS A 113 -5.30 -16.74 -6.09
C LYS A 113 -6.77 -16.42 -5.80
N PHE A 114 -7.59 -16.32 -6.85
CA PHE A 114 -9.04 -16.08 -6.69
C PHE A 114 -9.74 -17.09 -5.79
N ARG A 115 -9.35 -18.37 -5.85
CA ARG A 115 -9.89 -19.42 -4.96
C ARG A 115 -9.53 -19.23 -3.48
N ASP A 116 -8.50 -18.43 -3.19
CA ASP A 116 -8.06 -18.15 -1.82
C ASP A 116 -8.90 -17.01 -1.19
N VAL A 117 -9.73 -16.32 -2.00
CA VAL A 117 -10.66 -15.26 -1.56
C VAL A 117 -12.03 -15.89 -1.26
N THR A 118 -12.14 -16.52 -0.10
CA THR A 118 -13.33 -17.27 0.31
C THR A 118 -14.48 -16.37 0.78
N ASP A 119 -14.20 -15.13 1.18
CA ASP A 119 -15.24 -14.17 1.57
C ASP A 119 -15.95 -13.54 0.35
N GLY A 120 -15.46 -13.83 -0.85
CA GLY A 120 -16.05 -13.45 -2.13
C GLY A 120 -15.31 -12.31 -2.83
N LEU A 121 -15.08 -12.48 -4.14
CA LEU A 121 -14.40 -11.46 -4.96
C LEU A 121 -15.21 -10.16 -5.08
N SER A 122 -16.54 -10.23 -5.06
CA SER A 122 -17.42 -9.05 -5.13
C SER A 122 -17.49 -8.25 -3.83
N SER A 123 -16.98 -8.82 -2.74
CA SER A 123 -16.99 -8.30 -1.36
C SER A 123 -15.58 -8.01 -0.85
N THR A 124 -14.55 -8.16 -1.70
CA THR A 124 -13.15 -7.90 -1.35
C THR A 124 -12.62 -6.76 -2.20
N ILE A 125 -12.06 -5.73 -1.57
CA ILE A 125 -11.36 -4.63 -2.24
C ILE A 125 -10.03 -5.15 -2.78
N LEU A 126 -9.84 -4.99 -4.08
CA LEU A 126 -8.59 -5.29 -4.77
C LEU A 126 -7.67 -4.06 -4.73
N LEU A 127 -8.16 -2.93 -5.25
CA LEU A 127 -7.44 -1.66 -5.33
C LEU A 127 -8.32 -0.54 -4.79
N GLY A 128 -7.71 0.49 -4.21
CA GLY A 128 -8.40 1.73 -3.87
C GLY A 128 -7.56 2.95 -4.19
N GLU A 129 -8.18 4.13 -4.12
CA GLU A 129 -7.50 5.39 -4.43
C GLU A 129 -6.58 5.88 -3.30
N ARG A 130 -5.47 6.53 -3.69
CA ARG A 130 -4.60 7.36 -2.87
C ARG A 130 -4.19 8.62 -3.63
N CYS A 131 -4.63 9.77 -3.15
CA CYS A 131 -4.27 11.07 -3.70
C CYS A 131 -2.83 11.48 -3.31
N TRP A 132 -2.29 12.46 -4.03
CA TRP A 132 -1.01 13.07 -3.76
C TRP A 132 -1.01 13.83 -2.43
N GLN A 133 -1.96 14.75 -2.28
CA GLN A 133 -2.13 15.61 -1.13
C GLN A 133 -3.62 15.82 -0.88
N MET A 134 -3.96 16.11 0.37
CA MET A 134 -5.31 16.53 0.75
C MET A 134 -5.25 17.53 1.90
N ASN A 135 -6.38 18.16 2.20
CA ASN A 135 -6.51 19.03 3.35
C ASN A 135 -6.58 18.20 4.63
N GLY A 136 -5.64 18.41 5.55
CA GLY A 136 -5.67 17.86 6.90
C GLY A 136 -6.11 18.90 7.94
N ILE A 137 -6.07 18.49 9.21
CA ILE A 137 -6.54 19.32 10.34
C ILE A 137 -5.71 20.61 10.47
N THR A 138 -4.40 20.53 10.29
CA THR A 138 -3.45 21.64 10.51
C THR A 138 -2.84 22.18 9.22
N GLY A 139 -3.39 21.82 8.06
CA GLY A 139 -2.87 22.21 6.75
C GLY A 139 -2.81 21.05 5.77
N ILE A 140 -2.07 21.22 4.67
CA ILE A 140 -1.93 20.21 3.62
C ILE A 140 -1.18 19.00 4.16
N VAL A 141 -1.73 17.80 3.95
CA VAL A 141 -1.10 16.51 4.26
C VAL A 141 -0.58 15.89 2.96
N ASP A 142 0.68 15.44 2.97
CA ASP A 142 1.28 14.69 1.87
C ASP A 142 0.91 13.21 2.01
N CYS A 143 -0.07 12.78 1.22
CA CYS A 143 -0.56 11.41 1.18
C CYS A 143 0.27 10.52 0.27
N ARG A 144 1.18 11.10 -0.53
CA ARG A 144 2.11 10.41 -1.43
C ARG A 144 1.40 9.37 -2.30
N ALA A 145 1.02 9.80 -3.51
CA ALA A 145 0.65 8.87 -4.57
C ALA A 145 1.65 7.71 -4.65
N ALA A 146 1.12 6.51 -4.91
CA ALA A 146 1.83 5.26 -4.85
C ALA A 146 2.95 5.15 -5.87
N THR A 147 3.88 4.21 -5.66
CA THR A 147 4.91 3.85 -6.66
C THR A 147 4.44 2.67 -7.52
N VAL A 148 4.66 2.69 -8.83
CA VAL A 148 4.32 1.55 -9.69
C VAL A 148 5.35 0.43 -9.52
N HIS A 149 6.63 0.81 -9.48
CA HIS A 149 7.74 -0.11 -9.33
C HIS A 149 8.18 -0.10 -7.87
N VAL A 150 7.62 -1.01 -7.07
CA VAL A 150 8.03 -1.19 -5.68
C VAL A 150 9.31 -1.99 -5.65
N ILE A 151 10.31 -1.43 -4.99
CA ILE A 151 11.56 -2.14 -4.74
C ILE A 151 11.72 -2.19 -3.23
N ALA A 152 11.29 -3.31 -2.63
CA ALA A 152 11.54 -3.54 -1.23
C ALA A 152 13.04 -3.40 -0.96
N ARG A 153 13.41 -2.61 0.05
CA ARG A 153 14.80 -2.31 0.41
C ARG A 153 15.62 -3.59 0.43
N ASN A 154 16.73 -3.54 -0.30
CA ASN A 154 17.64 -4.64 -0.51
C ASN A 154 18.10 -5.24 0.84
N GLY A 155 18.34 -6.55 0.86
CA GLY A 155 18.52 -7.39 2.05
C GLY A 155 19.77 -7.14 2.91
N ASN A 156 20.32 -5.92 2.95
CA ASN A 156 21.58 -5.64 3.65
C ASN A 156 21.49 -4.78 4.93
N SER A 157 20.29 -4.36 5.37
CA SER A 157 20.11 -3.88 6.75
C SER A 157 19.52 -4.98 7.63
N LEU A 158 20.35 -5.95 8.02
CA LEU A 158 20.03 -6.93 9.07
C LEU A 158 19.77 -6.28 10.45
N LEU A 159 20.04 -4.97 10.58
CA LEU A 159 20.12 -4.27 11.86
C LEU A 159 19.03 -3.21 12.10
N SER A 160 18.06 -3.05 11.20
CA SER A 160 16.98 -2.07 11.43
C SER A 160 15.67 -2.56 10.83
N GLY A 161 14.63 -2.67 11.66
CA GLY A 161 13.29 -3.22 11.38
C GLY A 161 12.48 -2.45 10.34
N ASN A 162 13.03 -2.31 9.13
CA ASN A 162 12.43 -1.59 8.01
C ASN A 162 12.20 -2.50 6.78
N ARG A 163 12.23 -3.82 6.95
CA ARG A 163 11.92 -4.77 5.88
C ARG A 163 10.42 -4.68 5.61
N GLY A 164 10.05 -4.28 4.39
CA GLY A 164 8.65 -4.07 4.03
C GLY A 164 8.21 -2.59 3.92
N HIS A 165 9.05 -1.61 4.26
CA HIS A 165 8.70 -0.19 4.07
C HIS A 165 8.37 0.21 2.62
N GLY A 166 8.82 -0.54 1.61
CA GLY A 166 8.43 -0.28 0.21
C GLY A 166 6.94 -0.53 -0.03
N GLN A 167 6.36 -1.49 0.68
CA GLN A 167 4.97 -1.92 0.51
C GLN A 167 3.96 -0.84 0.89
N SER A 168 4.26 -0.02 1.91
CA SER A 168 3.41 1.11 2.29
C SER A 168 3.25 2.14 1.16
N TYR A 169 4.18 2.20 0.23
CA TYR A 169 4.11 3.12 -0.91
C TYR A 169 3.28 2.61 -2.08
N SER A 170 2.74 1.39 -2.03
CA SER A 170 1.90 0.86 -3.12
C SER A 170 0.70 0.09 -2.65
N MET A 171 0.52 -0.01 -1.34
CA MET A 171 -0.58 -0.74 -0.73
C MET A 171 -1.15 0.05 0.44
N PHE A 172 -2.40 -0.24 0.77
CA PHE A 172 -3.13 0.37 1.87
C PHE A 172 -3.51 -0.63 2.95
N LEU A 173 -3.85 -0.08 4.10
CA LEU A 173 -4.27 -0.76 5.32
C LEU A 173 -5.67 -0.29 5.72
N GLY A 174 -6.45 -1.22 6.26
CA GLY A 174 -7.74 -0.92 6.90
C GLY A 174 -7.58 -0.16 8.22
N LYS A 175 -6.39 -0.20 8.83
CA LYS A 175 -6.06 0.48 10.09
C LYS A 175 -6.34 1.98 10.11
N PHE A 176 -6.32 2.62 8.94
CA PHE A 176 -6.52 4.07 8.82
C PHE A 176 -7.86 4.35 8.16
N ALA A 177 -8.58 5.35 8.68
CA ALA A 177 -9.83 5.78 8.08
C ALA A 177 -9.59 6.33 6.66
N ILE A 178 -10.60 6.20 5.82
CA ILE A 178 -10.60 6.82 4.49
C ILE A 178 -10.50 8.34 4.66
N ASN A 179 -9.66 9.00 3.86
CA ASN A 179 -9.42 10.44 3.93
C ASN A 179 -8.97 10.93 5.32
N GLN A 180 -8.26 10.09 6.09
CA GLN A 180 -7.83 10.44 7.45
C GLN A 180 -6.91 11.70 7.48
N PRO A 181 -7.37 12.84 8.04
CA PRO A 181 -6.74 14.15 7.87
C PRO A 181 -5.52 14.42 8.78
N GLY A 182 -4.95 13.38 9.42
CA GLY A 182 -3.80 13.51 10.32
C GLY A 182 -3.67 12.41 11.38
N VAL A 183 -2.78 12.63 12.35
CA VAL A 183 -2.37 11.66 13.38
C VAL A 183 -3.50 11.29 14.34
N ILE A 184 -3.91 10.01 14.32
CA ILE A 184 -4.41 9.32 15.51
C ILE A 184 -3.24 8.56 16.19
N PHE A 185 -2.09 8.40 15.50
CA PHE A 185 -0.97 7.56 15.95
C PHE A 185 0.42 8.19 15.79
N SER A 186 1.23 7.96 16.83
CA SER A 186 2.71 7.94 16.83
C SER A 186 3.46 9.13 16.22
N GLY A 187 2.85 10.32 16.17
CA GLY A 187 3.53 11.51 15.65
C GLY A 187 3.96 11.38 14.18
N SER A 188 3.40 10.41 13.45
CA SER A 188 3.70 10.17 12.04
C SER A 188 2.65 10.89 11.19
N PRO A 189 2.97 12.05 10.60
CA PRO A 189 1.98 13.00 10.08
C PRO A 189 1.12 12.50 8.91
N ASN A 190 1.33 11.29 8.41
CA ASN A 190 0.87 10.88 7.08
C ASN A 190 0.09 9.54 7.10
N ALA A 191 -0.98 9.44 7.90
CA ALA A 191 -1.87 8.27 7.92
C ALA A 191 -2.38 7.87 6.52
N CYS A 192 -2.70 8.86 5.68
CA CYS A 192 -3.15 8.61 4.30
C CYS A 192 -2.08 8.00 3.37
N VAL A 193 -0.78 8.03 3.73
CA VAL A 193 0.28 7.29 3.00
C VAL A 193 0.13 5.79 3.16
N MET A 194 -0.62 5.32 4.15
CA MET A 194 -0.87 3.90 4.37
C MET A 194 -2.37 3.56 4.32
N GLY A 195 -3.25 4.54 4.15
CA GLY A 195 -4.69 4.37 3.98
C GLY A 195 -5.16 4.61 2.55
N LEU A 196 -6.48 4.69 2.40
CA LEU A 196 -7.16 5.19 1.21
C LEU A 196 -7.40 6.69 1.34
N ALA A 197 -7.21 7.43 0.25
CA ALA A 197 -7.46 8.86 0.21
C ALA A 197 -7.79 9.32 -1.21
N SER A 198 -8.74 10.24 -1.37
CA SER A 198 -9.11 10.80 -2.66
C SER A 198 -9.54 12.26 -2.52
N LEU A 199 -9.50 12.97 -3.63
CA LEU A 199 -10.05 14.33 -3.75
C LEU A 199 -11.55 14.31 -4.08
N HIS A 200 -12.13 13.12 -4.26
CA HIS A 200 -13.57 12.97 -4.40
C HIS A 200 -14.27 13.26 -3.07
N VAL A 201 -15.34 14.06 -3.14
CA VAL A 201 -16.11 14.45 -1.96
C VAL A 201 -16.75 13.21 -1.32
N GLY A 202 -16.48 12.99 -0.04
CA GLY A 202 -17.17 12.00 0.78
C GLY A 202 -16.63 10.58 0.69
N GLY A 203 -15.51 10.31 0.02
CA GLY A 203 -14.99 8.95 -0.12
C GLY A 203 -13.98 8.73 -1.23
N VAL A 204 -13.85 7.47 -1.63
CA VAL A 204 -12.84 6.99 -2.60
C VAL A 204 -13.49 6.04 -3.61
N GLN A 205 -12.91 5.94 -4.81
CA GLN A 205 -13.24 4.81 -5.69
C GLN A 205 -12.42 3.58 -5.31
N VAL A 206 -13.07 2.41 -5.32
CA VAL A 206 -12.43 1.11 -5.11
C VAL A 206 -12.78 0.16 -6.24
N ALA A 207 -11.81 -0.64 -6.66
CA ALA A 207 -12.01 -1.80 -7.52
C ALA A 207 -12.09 -3.05 -6.65
N MET A 208 -13.13 -3.85 -6.86
CA MET A 208 -13.34 -5.12 -6.15
C MET A 208 -12.58 -6.25 -6.85
N GLY A 209 -12.42 -7.38 -6.16
CA GLY A 209 -11.76 -8.58 -6.70
C GLY A 209 -12.44 -9.16 -7.95
N ASP A 210 -13.73 -8.88 -8.15
CA ASP A 210 -14.49 -9.26 -9.36
C ASP A 210 -14.42 -8.22 -10.50
N GLY A 211 -13.66 -7.14 -10.31
CA GLY A 211 -13.46 -6.07 -11.29
C GLY A 211 -14.51 -4.96 -11.27
N ARG A 212 -15.56 -5.03 -10.43
CA ARG A 212 -16.50 -3.91 -10.28
C ARG A 212 -15.82 -2.73 -9.61
N VAL A 213 -16.16 -1.53 -10.05
CA VAL A 213 -15.77 -0.29 -9.38
C VAL A 213 -16.96 0.25 -8.58
N ARG A 214 -16.71 0.68 -7.34
CA ARG A 214 -17.73 1.28 -6.48
C ARG A 214 -17.15 2.48 -5.75
N PHE A 215 -18.02 3.43 -5.44
CA PHE A 215 -17.69 4.50 -4.52
C PHE A 215 -17.84 3.99 -3.08
N LEU A 216 -16.80 4.14 -2.27
CA LEU A 216 -16.79 3.78 -0.87
C LEU A 216 -16.80 5.06 -0.02
N SER A 217 -17.85 5.21 0.78
CA SER A 217 -18.02 6.37 1.66
C SER A 217 -16.92 6.44 2.71
N GLU A 218 -16.41 7.62 2.99
CA GLU A 218 -15.51 7.85 4.13
C GLU A 218 -16.19 7.69 5.49
N ASN A 219 -17.53 7.66 5.51
CA ASN A 219 -18.36 7.40 6.69
C ASN A 219 -18.75 5.92 6.83
N ILE A 220 -18.09 5.02 6.10
CA ILE A 220 -18.26 3.57 6.28
C ILE A 220 -18.00 3.18 7.74
N ASP A 221 -18.78 2.21 8.23
CA ASP A 221 -18.53 1.59 9.53
C ASP A 221 -17.08 1.09 9.61
N HIS A 222 -16.31 1.76 10.46
CA HIS A 222 -14.90 1.53 10.68
C HIS A 222 -14.56 1.71 12.16
N ARG A 223 -13.97 0.67 12.74
CA ARG A 223 -13.47 0.70 14.11
C ARG A 223 -11.96 0.83 14.10
N VAL A 224 -11.47 2.04 14.34
CA VAL A 224 -10.01 2.28 14.33
C VAL A 224 -9.37 1.61 15.56
N ASP A 225 -8.64 0.52 15.34
CA ASP A 225 -7.93 -0.18 16.41
C ASP A 225 -6.62 0.51 16.78
N LEU A 226 -6.55 0.93 18.05
CA LEU A 226 -5.43 1.72 18.57
C LEU A 226 -4.23 0.89 19.06
N VAL A 227 -4.35 -0.44 19.08
CA VAL A 227 -3.35 -1.33 19.67
C VAL A 227 -2.78 -2.25 18.59
N ASN A 228 -1.46 -2.16 18.37
CA ASN A 228 -0.75 -3.06 17.46
C ASN A 228 -0.92 -4.51 17.93
N GLY A 229 -1.33 -5.39 17.02
CA GLY A 229 -1.25 -6.84 17.22
C GLY A 229 -2.51 -7.53 17.71
N THR A 230 -3.58 -6.79 18.02
CA THR A 230 -4.90 -7.39 18.26
C THR A 230 -5.84 -7.25 17.08
N GLU A 231 -5.61 -6.25 16.21
CA GLU A 231 -6.45 -5.76 15.09
C GLU A 231 -7.47 -6.78 14.55
N PRO A 232 -8.62 -6.99 15.24
CA PRO A 232 -9.69 -7.84 14.73
C PRO A 232 -10.27 -7.28 13.42
N VAL A 233 -10.85 -8.16 12.62
CA VAL A 233 -11.79 -7.71 11.59
C VAL A 233 -13.14 -7.56 12.27
N ASP A 234 -13.54 -6.35 12.65
CA ASP A 234 -14.81 -6.17 13.39
C ASP A 234 -15.71 -5.04 12.87
N SER A 235 -15.25 -4.30 11.86
CA SER A 235 -16.02 -3.31 11.13
C SER A 235 -16.21 -3.65 9.66
N THR A 236 -17.17 -2.98 9.01
CA THR A 236 -17.49 -3.23 7.60
C THR A 236 -16.32 -2.91 6.68
N TYR A 237 -15.59 -1.82 6.93
CA TYR A 237 -14.41 -1.47 6.15
C TYR A 237 -13.31 -2.55 6.21
N GLU A 238 -13.08 -3.12 7.39
CA GLU A 238 -12.08 -4.18 7.58
C GLU A 238 -12.49 -5.49 6.90
N ARG A 239 -13.78 -5.86 6.96
CA ARG A 239 -14.32 -7.04 6.27
C ARG A 239 -14.21 -6.94 4.75
N LEU A 240 -14.24 -5.72 4.20
CA LEU A 240 -14.02 -5.51 2.77
C LEU A 240 -12.57 -5.69 2.35
N ILE A 241 -11.64 -5.81 3.30
CA ILE A 241 -10.21 -5.98 3.03
C ILE A 241 -9.81 -7.44 3.21
N GLY A 242 -10.35 -8.11 4.23
CA GLY A 242 -10.14 -9.52 4.50
C GLY A 242 -10.56 -10.42 3.32
N ILE A 243 -9.73 -11.43 3.01
CA ILE A 243 -10.04 -12.41 1.94
C ILE A 243 -10.67 -13.71 2.46
N LYS A 244 -10.55 -13.98 3.76
CA LYS A 244 -10.93 -15.27 4.39
C LYS A 244 -11.24 -15.18 5.89
N ASP A 245 -11.79 -14.06 6.35
CA ASP A 245 -12.25 -13.88 7.72
C ASP A 245 -13.57 -14.59 8.02
N GLY A 246 -14.29 -15.06 6.99
CA GLY A 246 -15.53 -15.82 7.11
C GLY A 246 -16.74 -14.99 7.56
N GLN A 247 -16.61 -13.66 7.59
CA GLN A 247 -17.68 -12.76 7.99
C GLN A 247 -18.45 -12.25 6.77
N VAL A 248 -19.75 -12.05 6.97
CA VAL A 248 -20.60 -11.50 5.92
C VAL A 248 -20.39 -9.98 5.86
N THR A 249 -20.07 -9.49 4.67
CA THR A 249 -20.09 -8.06 4.37
C THR A 249 -21.55 -7.61 4.25
N GLY A 250 -21.96 -6.64 5.07
CA GLY A 250 -23.31 -6.07 5.04
C GLY A 250 -23.55 -5.25 3.76
N ASN A 251 -24.62 -4.44 3.74
CA ASN A 251 -24.76 -3.41 2.71
C ASN A 251 -23.82 -2.23 3.02
N PHE A 252 -23.07 -1.77 2.02
CA PHE A 252 -22.13 -0.66 2.10
C PHE A 252 -22.12 0.15 0.81
#